data_AF-A0A524KMM1-F1
#
_entry.id   AF-A0A524KMM1-F1
#
_cell.length_a   1.000
_cell.length_b   1.000
_cell.length_c   1.000
_cell.angle_alpha   90.00
_cell.angle_beta   90.00
_cell.angle_gamma   90.00
#
_symmetry.space_group_name_H-M   'P 1'
#
loop_
_entity.id
_entity.type
_entity.pdbx_description
1 polymer ?
#
loop_
_entity_poly.entity_id
_entity_poly.type
_entity_poly.pdbx_seq_one_letter_code
_entity_poly.pdbx_strand_id
1 'polypeptide(L)' 'MIGCLAAVEVIKELLGIGESLVGRLLLYDALAARFSAVTYAWDPENPLNGQTPRFQDLSHHRAALAEVSG' A
#
# COMPACT_ATOMS: atom_id res chain seq x y z
N MET A 1 15.89 -2.13 8.33
CA MET A 1 16.25 -1.78 6.93
C MET A 1 15.07 -1.22 6.14
N ILE A 2 13.90 -1.86 6.11
CA ILE A 2 12.73 -1.41 5.32
C ILE A 2 12.31 0.04 5.62
N GLY A 3 12.29 0.45 6.90
CA GLY A 3 11.95 1.84 7.27
C GLY A 3 12.91 2.88 6.68
N CYS A 4 14.21 2.58 6.58
CA CYS A 4 15.17 3.48 5.92
C CYS A 4 14.93 3.57 4.41
N LEU A 5 14.57 2.44 3.77
CA LEU A 5 14.21 2.44 2.34
C LEU A 5 12.96 3.30 2.10
N ALA A 6 11.95 3.21 2.97
CA ALA A 6 10.77 4.07 2.91
C ALA A 6 11.11 5.56 3.12
N ALA A 7 12.01 5.88 4.05
CA ALA A 7 12.45 7.26 4.26
C ALA A 7 13.20 7.82 3.05
N VAL A 8 14.06 7.02 2.42
CA VAL A 8 14.74 7.39 1.16
C VAL A 8 13.73 7.61 0.04
N GLU A 9 12.67 6.80 -0.04
CA GLU A 9 11.60 6.98 -1.02
C GLU A 9 10.93 8.34 -0.87
N VAL A 10 10.59 8.73 0.36
CA VAL A 10 10.01 10.05 0.64
C VAL A 10 10.95 11.16 0.18
N ILE A 11 12.25 11.07 0.45
CA ILE A 11 13.23 12.08 0.00
C ILE A 11 13.29 12.15 -1.53
N LYS A 12 13.31 11.01 -2.24
CA LYS A 12 13.32 10.99 -3.71
C LYS A 12 12.08 11.65 -4.30
N GLU A 13 10.90 11.33 -3.78
CA GLU A 13 9.62 11.89 -4.24
C GLU A 13 9.54 13.41 -4.00
N LEU A 14 9.95 13.87 -2.81
CA LEU A 14 9.94 15.29 -2.48
C LEU A 14 10.88 16.13 -3.35
N LEU A 15 12.02 15.55 -3.73
CA LEU A 15 13.03 16.23 -4.54
C LEU A 15 12.86 15.98 -6.05
N GLY A 16 11.96 15.07 -6.45
CA GLY A 16 11.77 14.68 -7.84
C GLY A 16 13.01 14.04 -8.46
N ILE A 17 13.79 13.28 -7.68
CA ILE A 17 15.05 12.67 -8.13
C ILE A 17 14.99 11.15 -8.18
N GLY A 18 15.78 10.57 -9.08
CA GLY A 18 15.87 9.11 -9.23
C GLY A 18 14.59 8.50 -9.79
N GLU A 19 14.36 7.24 -9.45
CA GLU A 19 13.19 6.49 -9.92
C GLU A 19 12.18 6.24 -8.80
N SER A 20 10.91 6.60 -9.05
CA SER A 20 9.78 6.40 -8.13
C SER A 20 9.38 4.94 -7.97
N LEU A 21 9.14 4.48 -6.74
CA LEU A 21 8.60 3.15 -6.47
C LEU A 21 7.07 3.05 -6.67
N VAL A 22 6.39 4.12 -7.08
CA VAL A 22 4.97 4.03 -7.45
C VAL A 22 4.78 2.98 -8.56
N GLY A 23 3.78 2.11 -8.37
CA GLY A 23 3.52 0.98 -9.28
C GLY A 23 4.51 -0.18 -9.15
N ARG A 24 5.37 -0.18 -8.12
CA ARG A 24 6.34 -1.25 -7.84
C ARG A 24 6.20 -1.74 -6.40
N LEU A 25 5.99 -3.04 -6.23
CA LEU A 25 6.10 -3.71 -4.94
C LEU A 25 7.52 -4.25 -4.79
N LEU A 26 8.29 -3.66 -3.86
CA LEU A 26 9.64 -4.13 -3.54
C LEU A 26 9.57 -5.26 -2.50
N LEU A 27 10.08 -6.43 -2.86
CA LEU A 27 10.24 -7.58 -1.97
C LEU A 27 11.70 -7.73 -1.56
N TYR A 28 11.92 -7.89 -0.25
CA TYR A 28 13.23 -8.19 0.31
C TYR A 28 13.22 -9.56 0.98
N ASP A 29 13.99 -10.49 0.41
CA ASP A 29 14.33 -11.76 1.05
C ASP A 29 15.54 -11.53 1.95
N ALA A 30 15.30 -11.54 3.26
CA ALA A 30 16.32 -11.29 4.27
C ALA A 30 17.35 -12.41 4.40
N LEU A 31 16.96 -13.66 4.12
CA LEU A 31 17.85 -14.81 4.26
C LEU A 31 18.84 -14.87 3.09
N ALA A 32 18.35 -14.64 1.87
CA ALA A 32 19.18 -14.59 0.67
C ALA A 32 19.78 -13.20 0.38
N ALA A 33 19.45 -12.19 1.20
CA ALA A 33 19.79 -10.78 1.00
C ALA A 33 19.45 -10.26 -0.42
N ARG A 34 18.30 -10.69 -0.95
CA ARG A 34 17.89 -10.42 -2.33
C ARG A 34 16.76 -9.41 -2.38
N PHE A 35 16.86 -8.47 -3.33
CA PHE A 35 15.77 -7.59 -3.71
C PHE A 35 15.13 -8.07 -5.02
N SER A 36 13.82 -7.92 -5.10
CA SER A 36 13.06 -8.08 -6.34
C SER A 36 11.93 -7.06 -6.36
N ALA A 37 11.54 -6.59 -7.54
CA ALA A 37 10.42 -5.68 -7.71
C ALA A 37 9.38 -6.34 -8.61
N VAL A 38 8.12 -6.25 -8.21
CA VAL A 38 6.98 -6.66 -9.02
C VAL A 38 6.22 -5.40 -9.41
N THR A 39 5.94 -5.24 -10.70
CA THR A 39 5.12 -4.13 -11.18
C THR A 39 3.65 -4.42 -10.91
N TYR A 40 2.90 -3.39 -10.53
CA TYR A 40 1.44 -3.43 -10.41
C TYR A 40 0.86 -2.15 -11.00
N ALA A 41 -0.41 -2.23 -11.38
CA ALA A 41 -1.16 -1.10 -11.90
C ALA A 41 -2.46 -0.93 -11.12
N TRP A 42 -3.04 0.26 -11.21
CA TRP A 42 -4.39 0.51 -10.72
C TRP A 42 -5.41 -0.34 -11.52
N ASP A 43 -6.41 -0.85 -10.81
CA ASP A 43 -7.49 -1.64 -11.38
C ASP A 43 -8.78 -0.79 -11.42
N PRO A 44 -9.37 -0.55 -12.61
CA PRO A 44 -10.63 0.17 -12.75
C PRO A 44 -11.81 -0.43 -11.96
N GLU A 45 -11.78 -1.74 -11.72
CA GLU A 45 -12.83 -2.47 -11.00
C GLU A 45 -12.54 -2.57 -9.50
N ASN A 46 -11.50 -1.90 -9.00
CA ASN A 46 -11.15 -1.93 -7.58
C ASN A 46 -12.31 -1.38 -6.73
N PRO A 47 -12.83 -2.14 -5.75
CA PRO A 47 -14.00 -1.72 -4.98
C PRO A 47 -13.73 -0.57 -4.01
N LEU A 48 -12.47 -0.16 -3.80
CA LEU A 48 -12.06 0.92 -2.91
C LEU A 48 -11.78 2.21 -3.69
N ASN A 49 -11.07 2.13 -4.81
CA ASN A 49 -10.59 3.30 -5.56
C ASN A 49 -10.76 3.18 -7.09
N GLY A 50 -11.55 2.22 -7.55
CA GLY A 50 -11.91 2.04 -8.95
C GLY A 50 -12.91 3.09 -9.44
N GLN A 51 -13.46 2.91 -10.64
CA GLN A 51 -14.44 3.82 -11.23
C GLN A 51 -15.78 3.80 -10.50
N THR A 52 -16.10 2.68 -9.84
CA THR A 52 -17.32 2.52 -9.04
C THR A 52 -16.98 2.03 -7.62
N PRO A 53 -16.49 2.92 -6.72
CA PRO A 53 -16.17 2.56 -5.35
C PRO A 53 -17.40 2.07 -4.59
N ARG A 54 -17.29 0.90 -3.95
CA ARG A 54 -18.38 0.25 -3.21
C ARG A 54 -18.33 0.52 -1.71
N PHE A 55 -17.14 0.76 -1.16
CA PHE A 55 -16.95 0.98 0.26
C PHE A 55 -16.60 2.44 0.52
N GLN A 56 -17.52 3.17 1.14
CA GLN A 56 -17.40 4.61 1.40
C GLN A 56 -17.20 4.92 2.88
N ASP A 57 -17.54 3.97 3.76
CA ASP A 57 -17.41 4.10 5.20
C ASP A 57 -17.13 2.72 5.84
N LEU A 58 -16.92 2.74 7.16
CA LEU A 58 -16.63 1.55 7.97
C LEU A 58 -17.85 1.08 8.79
N SER A 59 -19.06 1.55 8.47
CA SER A 59 -20.28 1.29 9.24
C SER A 59 -20.61 -0.20 9.39
N HIS A 60 -20.20 -1.03 8.42
CA HIS A 60 -20.32 -2.49 8.47
C HIS A 60 -19.66 -3.13 9.70
N HIS A 61 -18.64 -2.50 10.30
CA HIS A 61 -17.99 -3.00 11.51
C HIS A 61 -18.68 -2.56 12.82
N ARG A 62 -19.62 -1.59 12.76
CA ARG A 62 -20.27 -1.04 13.96
C ARG A 62 -21.12 -2.07 14.70
N ALA A 63 -21.68 -3.04 13.96
CA ALA A 63 -22.43 -4.16 14.55
C ALA A 63 -21.53 -5.07 15.41
N ALA A 64 -20.29 -5.34 14.97
CA ALA A 64 -19.35 -6.18 15.71
C ALA A 64 -18.91 -5.56 17.06
N LEU A 65 -18.84 -4.22 17.14
CA LEU A 65 -18.53 -3.52 18.40
C LEU A 65 -19.69 -3.55 19.40
N ALA A 66 -20.93 -3.62 18.91
CA ALA A 66 -22.12 -3.71 19.75
C ALA A 66 -22.25 -5.09 20.43
N GLU A 67 -21.80 -6.16 19.79
CA GLU A 67 -21.81 -7.52 20.36
C GLU A 67 -20.71 -7.75 21.41
N VAL A 68 -19.59 -7.04 21.34
CA VAL A 68 -18.48 -7.15 22.32
C VAL A 68 -18.76 -6.35 23.60
N SER A 69 -19.71 -5.41 23.56
CA SER A 69 -20.03 -4.51 24.67
C SER A 69 -21.26 -4.94 25.48
N GLY A 70 -21.86 -6.10 25.17
CA GLY A 70 -22.97 -6.73 25.91
C GLY A 70 -22.53 -8.00 26.60
#